data_AF-A0A973L937-F1
#
_entry.id   AF-A0A973L937-F1
#
_cell.length_a   1.000
_cell.length_b   1.000
_cell.length_c   1.000
_cell.angle_alpha   90.00
_cell.angle_beta   90.00
_cell.angle_gamma   90.00
#
_symmetry.space_group_name_H-M   'P 1'
#
loop_
_entity.id
_entity.type
_entity.pdbx_description
1 polymer ?
#
loop_
_entity_poly.entity_id
_entity_poly.type
_entity_poly.pdbx_seq_one_letter_code
_entity_poly.pdbx_strand_id
1 'polypeptide(L)'
;RRLSPLTGVLTAPDPDVDGHSCEVAARKMIETAQGRADLVGLLAAPCAGDAEARWRGRVLDRWRGQQPEFVLDVYETALSDAEFRPAHDARVSEALGLWLHHGAGEAVRATAQWWHALSVMEQRDRQRPLLRKRLLLTDYLPGIRLAKAVFARTGGRL
;
A
#
# COMPACT_ATOMS: atom_id res chain seq x y z
N ARG A 1 6.86 -12.20 -23.59
CA ARG A 1 7.77 -11.06 -23.34
C ARG A 1 8.31 -11.22 -21.92
N ARG A 2 9.63 -11.37 -21.74
CA ARG A 2 10.22 -11.42 -20.39
C ARG A 2 10.06 -10.02 -19.79
N LEU A 3 9.18 -9.88 -18.81
CA LEU A 3 9.11 -8.68 -17.98
C LEU A 3 10.49 -8.48 -17.35
N SER A 4 10.94 -7.23 -17.23
CA SER A 4 12.14 -6.93 -16.46
C SER A 4 12.03 -7.61 -15.09
N PRO A 5 13.12 -8.13 -14.51
CA PRO A 5 13.12 -8.71 -13.18
C PRO A 5 12.48 -7.80 -12.12
N LEU A 6 12.41 -6.48 -12.34
CA LEU A 6 11.70 -5.55 -11.45
C LEU A 6 10.19 -5.48 -11.72
N THR A 7 9.75 -5.59 -12.98
CA THR A 7 8.32 -5.45 -13.34
C THR A 7 7.51 -6.69 -12.94
N GLY A 8 8.09 -7.90 -13.04
CA GLY A 8 7.45 -9.12 -12.51
C GLY A 8 7.44 -9.18 -10.98
N VAL A 9 8.39 -8.49 -10.35
CA VAL A 9 8.62 -8.46 -8.89
C VAL A 9 7.75 -7.45 -8.17
N LEU A 10 7.24 -6.42 -8.86
CA LEU A 10 6.42 -5.36 -8.25
C LEU A 10 4.93 -5.43 -8.63
N THR A 11 4.55 -6.42 -9.45
CA THR A 11 3.14 -6.67 -9.83
C THR A 11 2.51 -7.78 -8.99
N ALA A 12 3.19 -8.92 -8.80
CA ALA A 12 2.89 -9.94 -7.79
C ALA A 12 3.90 -11.10 -7.89
N PRO A 13 5.07 -11.03 -7.23
CA PRO A 13 6.01 -12.13 -7.21
C PRO A 13 5.42 -13.31 -6.45
N ASP A 14 5.74 -14.52 -6.91
CA ASP A 14 5.53 -15.73 -6.15
C ASP A 14 6.36 -15.63 -4.85
N PRO A 15 5.72 -15.61 -3.67
CA PRO A 15 6.41 -15.43 -2.40
C PRO A 15 7.42 -16.55 -2.11
N ASP A 16 7.25 -17.73 -2.70
CA ASP A 16 8.11 -18.89 -2.45
C ASP A 16 9.37 -18.92 -3.35
N VAL A 17 9.39 -18.12 -4.42
CA VAL A 17 10.47 -18.16 -5.44
C VAL A 17 11.35 -16.92 -5.39
N ASP A 18 10.78 -15.72 -5.35
CA ASP A 18 11.55 -14.48 -5.60
C ASP A 18 11.53 -13.47 -4.44
N GLY A 19 10.68 -13.66 -3.43
CA GLY A 19 10.35 -12.63 -2.43
C GLY A 19 11.52 -12.00 -1.67
N HIS A 20 12.59 -12.75 -1.38
CA HIS A 20 13.78 -12.23 -0.68
C HIS A 20 14.67 -11.38 -1.60
N SER A 21 14.99 -11.89 -2.79
CA SER A 21 15.80 -11.19 -3.80
C SER A 21 15.14 -9.87 -4.22
N CYS A 22 13.80 -9.87 -4.30
CA CYS A 22 12.98 -8.69 -4.55
C CYS A 22 13.17 -7.61 -3.48
N GLU A 23 13.10 -8.00 -2.21
CA GLU A 23 13.21 -7.06 -1.10
C GLU A 23 14.62 -6.46 -1.04
N VAL A 24 15.65 -7.27 -1.30
CA VAL A 24 17.05 -6.79 -1.37
C VAL A 24 17.25 -5.80 -2.51
N ALA A 25 16.74 -6.09 -3.71
CA ALA A 25 16.82 -5.19 -4.86
C ALA A 25 16.08 -3.86 -4.58
N ALA A 26 14.88 -3.93 -4.02
CA ALA A 26 14.09 -2.75 -3.72
C ALA A 26 14.71 -1.89 -2.61
N ARG A 27 15.37 -2.50 -1.60
CA ARG A 27 16.17 -1.76 -0.61
C ARG A 27 17.32 -0.97 -1.26
N LYS A 28 18.07 -1.59 -2.18
CA LYS A 28 19.15 -0.89 -2.91
C LYS A 28 18.62 0.27 -3.76
N MET A 29 17.45 0.14 -4.36
CA MET A 29 16.85 1.23 -5.13
C MET A 29 16.52 2.44 -4.26
N ILE A 30 16.02 2.22 -3.03
CA ILE A 30 15.69 3.31 -2.07
C ILE A 30 16.93 4.14 -1.71
N GLU A 31 18.13 3.57 -1.76
CA GLU A 31 19.38 4.28 -1.46
C GLU A 31 19.73 5.34 -2.52
N THR A 32 19.10 5.27 -3.70
CA THR A 32 19.27 6.26 -4.77
C THR A 32 18.02 7.11 -4.91
N ALA A 33 18.18 8.41 -5.20
CA ALA A 33 17.05 9.31 -5.41
C ALA A 33 16.15 8.83 -6.57
N GLN A 34 16.75 8.41 -7.69
CA GLN A 34 16.01 7.91 -8.85
C GLN A 34 15.29 6.59 -8.53
N GLY A 35 15.99 5.61 -7.96
CA GLY A 35 15.38 4.31 -7.65
C GLY A 35 14.27 4.42 -6.60
N ARG A 36 14.40 5.35 -5.64
CA ARG A 36 13.33 5.68 -4.71
C ARG A 36 12.10 6.24 -5.44
N ALA A 37 12.30 7.21 -6.34
CA ALA A 37 11.22 7.82 -7.11
C ALA A 37 10.50 6.76 -7.99
N ASP A 38 11.26 5.90 -8.65
CA ASP A 38 10.72 4.81 -9.47
C ASP A 38 9.87 3.84 -8.63
N LEU A 39 10.36 3.43 -7.44
CA LEU A 39 9.61 2.57 -6.54
C LEU A 39 8.36 3.24 -5.98
N VAL A 40 8.42 4.53 -5.65
CA VAL A 40 7.26 5.29 -5.20
C VAL A 40 6.18 5.29 -6.28
N GLY A 41 6.54 5.66 -7.51
CA GLY A 41 5.59 5.68 -8.63
C GLY A 41 4.97 4.30 -8.88
N LEU A 42 5.78 3.23 -8.84
CA LEU A 42 5.31 1.87 -9.04
C LEU A 42 4.34 1.41 -7.95
N LEU A 43 4.64 1.65 -6.67
CA LEU A 43 3.77 1.22 -5.57
C LEU A 43 2.52 2.10 -5.43
N ALA A 44 2.62 3.37 -5.81
CA ALA A 44 1.53 4.34 -5.76
C ALA A 44 0.52 4.17 -6.89
N ALA A 45 0.94 3.63 -8.04
CA ALA A 45 0.05 3.38 -9.18
C ALA A 45 -1.18 2.55 -8.78
N PRO A 46 -2.32 2.66 -9.48
CA PRO A 46 -3.47 1.81 -9.24
C PRO A 46 -3.11 0.33 -9.40
N CYS A 47 -3.63 -0.51 -8.50
CA CYS A 47 -3.41 -1.96 -8.57
C CYS A 47 -4.30 -2.55 -9.66
N ALA A 48 -3.76 -3.41 -10.53
CA ALA A 48 -4.51 -4.08 -11.59
C ALA A 48 -5.50 -5.13 -11.04
N GLY A 49 -5.32 -5.58 -9.79
CA GLY A 49 -6.22 -6.52 -9.14
C GLY A 49 -5.89 -6.75 -7.67
N ASP A 50 -6.64 -7.68 -7.05
CA ASP A 50 -6.59 -7.96 -5.62
C ASP A 50 -5.27 -8.57 -5.16
N ALA A 51 -4.67 -9.44 -5.97
CA ALA A 51 -3.38 -10.04 -5.68
C ALA A 51 -2.28 -8.97 -5.56
N GLU A 52 -2.26 -8.01 -6.48
CA GLU A 52 -1.31 -6.89 -6.49
C GLU A 52 -1.54 -5.95 -5.31
N ALA A 53 -2.79 -5.57 -5.03
CA ALA A 53 -3.12 -4.71 -3.88
C ALA A 53 -2.67 -5.35 -2.56
N ARG A 54 -2.91 -6.66 -2.40
CA ARG A 54 -2.46 -7.42 -1.24
C ARG A 54 -0.94 -7.46 -1.15
N TRP A 55 -0.26 -7.76 -2.25
CA TRP A 55 1.20 -7.84 -2.28
C TRP A 55 1.84 -6.48 -1.95
N ARG A 56 1.42 -5.40 -2.63
CA ARG A 56 1.88 -4.03 -2.37
C ARG A 56 1.61 -3.62 -0.92
N GLY A 57 0.42 -3.92 -0.39
CA GLY A 57 0.09 -3.67 1.01
C GLY A 57 1.01 -4.38 2.00
N ARG A 58 1.43 -5.62 1.73
CA ARG A 58 2.43 -6.32 2.56
C ARG A 58 3.83 -5.69 2.46
N VAL A 59 4.23 -5.18 1.29
CA VAL A 59 5.49 -4.45 1.14
C VAL A 59 5.47 -3.19 2.01
N LEU A 60 4.40 -2.38 1.90
CA LEU A 60 4.24 -1.17 2.69
C LEU A 60 4.20 -1.47 4.20
N ASP A 61 3.55 -2.56 4.62
CA ASP A 61 3.50 -2.93 6.04
C ASP A 61 4.86 -3.37 6.60
N ARG A 62 5.68 -4.09 5.81
CA ARG A 62 7.06 -4.42 6.21
C ARG A 62 7.94 -3.17 6.35
N TRP A 63 7.73 -2.19 5.48
CA TRP A 63 8.60 -1.02 5.39
C TRP A 63 8.18 0.14 6.28
N ARG A 64 6.91 0.25 6.71
CA ARG A 64 6.46 1.35 7.58
C ARG A 64 7.27 1.52 8.87
N GLY A 65 7.92 0.45 9.38
CA GLY A 65 8.77 0.53 10.57
C GLY A 65 10.22 0.93 10.27
N GLN A 66 10.72 0.60 9.08
CA GLN A 66 12.12 0.77 8.68
C GLN A 66 12.36 2.04 7.86
N GLN A 67 11.38 2.38 7.01
CA GLN A 67 11.41 3.48 6.04
C GLN A 67 10.05 4.22 6.05
N PRO A 68 9.63 4.83 7.18
CA PRO A 68 8.30 5.43 7.28
C PRO A 68 8.09 6.58 6.30
N GLU A 69 9.12 7.39 6.02
CA GLU A 69 9.03 8.50 5.06
C GLU A 69 8.77 7.99 3.65
N PHE A 70 9.38 6.87 3.26
CA PHE A 70 9.14 6.24 1.96
C PHE A 70 7.70 5.77 1.82
N VAL A 71 7.17 5.10 2.85
CA VAL A 71 5.78 4.65 2.84
C VAL A 71 4.82 5.84 2.72
N LEU A 72 5.12 6.94 3.42
CA LEU A 72 4.34 8.17 3.27
C LEU A 72 4.46 8.77 1.87
N ASP A 73 5.64 8.75 1.23
CA ASP A 73 5.80 9.20 -0.15
C ASP A 73 4.89 8.39 -1.10
N VAL A 74 4.78 7.07 -0.91
CA VAL A 74 3.89 6.21 -1.71
C VAL A 74 2.43 6.64 -1.57
N TYR A 75 1.93 6.81 -0.36
CA TYR A 75 0.54 7.22 -0.15
C TYR A 75 0.29 8.65 -0.61
N GLU A 76 1.26 9.56 -0.41
CA GLU A 76 1.17 10.94 -0.87
C GLU A 76 1.07 10.97 -2.41
N THR A 77 1.96 10.28 -3.13
CA THR A 77 1.89 10.15 -4.59
C THR A 77 0.57 9.52 -5.04
N ALA A 78 0.11 8.44 -4.39
CA ALA A 78 -1.14 7.77 -4.76
C ALA A 78 -2.38 8.67 -4.66
N LEU A 79 -2.37 9.64 -3.73
CA LEU A 79 -3.51 10.54 -3.46
C LEU A 79 -3.34 11.94 -4.05
N SER A 80 -2.13 12.33 -4.43
CA SER A 80 -1.85 13.61 -5.08
C SER A 80 -1.82 13.51 -6.60
N ASP A 81 -1.49 12.35 -7.16
CA ASP A 81 -1.42 12.16 -8.60
C ASP A 81 -2.82 12.10 -9.23
N ALA A 82 -3.06 12.96 -10.22
CA ALA A 82 -4.36 13.10 -10.88
C ALA A 82 -4.78 11.86 -11.66
N GLU A 83 -3.83 11.04 -12.13
CA GLU A 83 -4.10 9.79 -12.83
C GLU A 83 -4.39 8.65 -11.86
N PHE A 84 -3.76 8.65 -10.68
CA PHE A 84 -3.87 7.53 -9.74
C PHE A 84 -5.04 7.68 -8.78
N ARG A 85 -5.29 8.90 -8.30
CA ARG A 85 -6.27 9.18 -7.26
C ARG A 85 -7.67 8.65 -7.59
N PRO A 86 -8.26 8.90 -8.79
CA PRO A 86 -9.61 8.44 -9.09
C PRO A 86 -9.77 6.92 -8.97
N ALA A 87 -8.74 6.16 -9.34
CA ALA A 87 -8.76 4.71 -9.27
C ALA A 87 -8.66 4.19 -7.83
N HIS A 88 -7.87 4.84 -6.98
CA HIS A 88 -7.82 4.53 -5.54
C HIS A 88 -9.15 4.85 -4.85
N ASP A 89 -9.74 6.01 -5.16
CA ASP A 89 -11.04 6.44 -4.61
C ASP A 89 -12.16 5.48 -5.04
N ALA A 90 -12.18 5.07 -6.32
CA ALA A 90 -13.12 4.08 -6.84
C ALA A 90 -12.97 2.73 -6.12
N ARG A 91 -11.73 2.22 -6.01
CA ARG A 91 -11.44 0.94 -5.36
C ARG A 91 -11.87 0.93 -3.89
N VAL A 92 -11.62 2.01 -3.15
CA VAL A 92 -12.04 2.13 -1.74
C VAL A 92 -13.55 2.22 -1.62
N SER A 93 -14.20 3.00 -2.50
CA SER A 93 -15.66 3.14 -2.51
C SER A 93 -16.35 1.82 -2.80
N GLU A 94 -15.86 1.07 -3.79
CA GLU A 94 -16.34 -0.28 -4.12
C GLU A 94 -16.14 -1.24 -2.94
N ALA A 95 -14.94 -1.27 -2.36
CA ALA A 95 -14.64 -2.13 -1.21
C ALA A 95 -15.51 -1.81 0.01
N LEU A 96 -15.82 -0.53 0.26
CA LEU A 96 -16.75 -0.12 1.32
C LEU A 96 -18.18 -0.61 1.04
N GLY A 97 -18.66 -0.48 -0.20
CA GLY A 97 -19.97 -1.01 -0.61
C GLY A 97 -20.04 -2.54 -0.42
N LEU A 98 -19.04 -3.26 -0.91
CA LEU A 98 -18.93 -4.71 -0.73
C LEU A 98 -18.87 -5.10 0.75
N TRP A 99 -18.12 -4.35 1.57
CA TRP A 99 -18.00 -4.63 2.99
C TRP A 99 -19.34 -4.50 3.73
N LEU A 100 -20.13 -3.48 3.39
CA LEU A 100 -21.45 -3.24 3.99
C LEU A 100 -22.47 -4.34 3.64
N HIS A 101 -22.45 -4.85 2.40
CA HIS A 101 -23.45 -5.81 1.93
C HIS A 101 -23.03 -7.28 2.06
N HIS A 102 -21.74 -7.57 1.97
CA HIS A 102 -21.21 -8.94 1.84
C HIS A 102 -20.08 -9.25 2.83
N GLY A 103 -19.66 -8.29 3.65
CA GLY A 103 -18.58 -8.47 4.62
C GLY A 103 -17.19 -8.48 3.98
N ALA A 104 -16.20 -9.00 4.71
CA ALA A 104 -14.78 -8.93 4.33
C ALA A 104 -14.38 -10.04 3.35
N GLY A 105 -14.92 -9.99 2.13
CA GLY A 105 -14.49 -10.82 0.99
C GLY A 105 -13.07 -10.49 0.50
N GLU A 106 -12.61 -11.18 -0.55
CA GLU A 106 -11.24 -11.06 -1.04
C GLU A 106 -10.86 -9.63 -1.45
N ALA A 107 -11.68 -8.98 -2.28
CA ALA A 107 -11.46 -7.62 -2.75
C ALA A 107 -11.40 -6.60 -1.60
N VAL A 108 -12.27 -6.77 -0.60
CA VAL A 108 -12.31 -5.93 0.60
C VAL A 108 -11.02 -6.08 1.40
N ARG A 109 -10.56 -7.33 1.62
CA ARG A 109 -9.31 -7.61 2.34
C ARG A 109 -8.08 -7.13 1.60
N ALA A 110 -8.04 -7.31 0.28
CA ALA A 110 -6.94 -6.83 -0.55
C ALA A 110 -6.81 -5.30 -0.50
N THR A 111 -7.94 -4.60 -0.61
CA THR A 111 -7.99 -3.13 -0.49
C THR A 111 -7.61 -2.68 0.92
N ALA A 112 -8.16 -3.31 1.95
CA ALA A 112 -7.79 -3.05 3.34
C ALA A 112 -6.29 -3.30 3.61
N GLN A 113 -5.70 -4.33 3.03
CA GLN A 113 -4.27 -4.65 3.16
C GLN A 113 -3.39 -3.54 2.60
N TRP A 114 -3.78 -2.94 1.47
CA TRP A 114 -3.05 -1.79 0.90
C TRP A 114 -3.06 -0.58 1.84
N TRP A 115 -4.16 -0.33 2.54
CA TRP A 115 -4.30 0.78 3.49
C TRP A 115 -3.78 0.48 4.91
N HIS A 116 -3.44 -0.78 5.20
CA HIS A 116 -3.09 -1.21 6.55
C HIS A 116 -1.88 -0.46 7.12
N ALA A 117 -0.82 -0.30 6.33
CA ALA A 117 0.40 0.34 6.79
C ALA A 117 0.14 1.78 7.26
N LEU A 118 -0.61 2.57 6.48
CA LEU A 118 -1.00 3.93 6.86
C LEU A 118 -1.86 3.95 8.13
N SER A 119 -2.80 3.01 8.25
CA SER A 119 -3.69 2.93 9.42
C SER A 119 -2.92 2.66 10.72
N VAL A 120 -1.86 1.85 10.66
CA VAL A 120 -0.98 1.56 11.81
C VAL A 120 -0.10 2.75 12.12
N MET A 121 0.43 3.45 11.10
CA MET A 121 1.23 4.66 11.30
C MET A 121 0.43 5.78 11.96
N GLU A 122 -0.87 5.90 11.63
CA GLU A 122 -1.77 6.90 12.21
C GLU A 122 -2.02 6.68 13.72
N GLN A 123 -2.01 5.43 14.16
CA GLN A 123 -2.19 5.05 15.56
C GLN A 123 -0.90 5.18 16.40
N ARG A 124 0.28 5.22 15.78
CA ARG A 124 1.57 5.22 16.48
C ARG A 124 2.04 6.64 16.79
N ASP A 125 2.18 6.94 18.08
CA ASP A 125 2.61 8.27 18.56
C ASP A 125 3.93 8.76 17.95
N ARG A 126 4.89 7.86 17.70
CA ARG A 126 6.18 8.21 17.08
C ARG A 126 6.04 8.61 15.60
N GLN A 127 5.04 8.09 14.88
CA GLN A 127 4.87 8.27 13.43
C GLN A 127 3.81 9.31 13.10
N ARG A 128 2.91 9.61 14.04
CA ARG A 128 1.88 10.63 13.92
C ARG A 128 2.42 12.03 13.56
N PRO A 129 3.57 12.50 14.09
CA PRO A 129 4.15 13.77 13.66
C PRO A 129 4.60 13.77 12.19
N LEU A 130 5.04 12.62 11.64
CA LEU A 130 5.43 12.52 10.23
C LEU A 130 4.20 12.69 9.33
N LEU A 131 3.09 12.02 9.66
CA LEU A 131 1.81 12.17 8.97
C LEU A 131 1.32 13.63 8.96
N ARG A 132 1.40 14.32 10.10
CA ARG A 132 0.98 15.73 10.20
C ARG A 132 1.80 16.69 9.32
N LYS A 133 3.02 16.31 8.95
CA LYS A 133 3.87 17.11 8.05
C LYS A 133 3.56 16.88 6.57
N ARG A 134 2.79 15.85 6.22
CA ARG A 134 2.43 15.50 4.83
C ARG A 134 1.18 16.25 4.41
N LEU A 135 1.36 17.49 3.96
CA LEU A 135 0.26 18.39 3.60
C LEU A 135 -0.55 17.91 2.40
N LEU A 136 0.05 17.13 1.49
CA LEU A 136 -0.64 16.61 0.29
C LEU A 136 -1.34 15.28 0.55
N LEU A 137 -1.11 14.67 1.71
CA LEU A 137 -1.78 13.44 2.11
C LEU A 137 -3.17 13.77 2.67
N THR A 138 -4.10 14.11 1.78
CA THR A 138 -5.52 14.37 2.11
C THR A 138 -6.39 13.17 1.78
N ASP A 139 -7.61 13.15 2.31
CA ASP A 139 -8.67 12.18 1.93
C ASP A 139 -8.35 10.68 2.13
N TYR A 140 -7.29 10.36 2.87
CA TYR A 140 -6.92 8.98 3.23
C TYR A 140 -7.85 8.31 4.26
N LEU A 141 -8.77 9.09 4.86
CA LEU A 141 -9.61 8.63 5.97
C LEU A 141 -10.50 7.42 5.63
N PRO A 142 -11.19 7.34 4.48
CA PRO A 142 -12.01 6.19 4.12
C PRO A 142 -11.17 4.90 4.05
N GLY A 143 -9.99 4.98 3.43
CA GLY A 143 -9.07 3.85 3.30
C GLY A 143 -8.58 3.31 4.64
N ILE A 144 -8.11 4.19 5.54
CA ILE A 144 -7.66 3.75 6.87
C ILE A 144 -8.81 3.23 7.73
N ARG A 145 -10.03 3.76 7.58
CA ARG A 145 -11.22 3.29 8.30
C ARG A 145 -11.59 1.88 7.87
N LEU A 146 -11.58 1.63 6.56
CA LEU A 146 -11.77 0.30 5.99
C LEU A 146 -10.73 -0.68 6.58
N ALA A 147 -9.44 -0.33 6.53
CA ALA A 147 -8.38 -1.17 7.09
C ALA A 147 -8.61 -1.48 8.56
N LYS A 148 -8.84 -0.46 9.40
CA LYS A 148 -9.12 -0.64 10.83
C LYS A 148 -10.30 -1.57 11.05
N ALA A 149 -11.39 -1.39 10.31
CA ALA A 149 -12.60 -2.20 10.49
C ALA A 149 -12.41 -3.66 10.09
N VAL A 150 -11.66 -3.91 9.00
CA VAL A 150 -11.33 -5.27 8.55
C VAL A 150 -10.40 -5.95 9.54
N PHE A 151 -9.32 -5.31 9.97
CA PHE A 151 -8.30 -5.92 10.83
C PHE A 151 -8.67 -5.98 12.32
N ALA A 152 -9.55 -5.10 12.81
CA ALA A 152 -10.09 -5.20 14.17
C ALA A 152 -11.00 -6.44 14.33
N ARG A 153 -11.73 -6.81 13.28
CA ARG A 153 -12.66 -7.96 13.29
C ARG A 153 -11.99 -9.31 13.08
N THR A 154 -10.76 -9.35 12.56
CA THR A 154 -10.02 -10.62 12.33
C THR A 154 -9.09 -11.06 13.44
N GLY A 155 -9.02 -10.35 14.58
CA GLY A 155 -8.33 -10.88 15.76
C GLY A 155 -6.86 -11.27 15.51
N GLY A 156 -6.07 -10.37 14.92
CA GLY A 156 -4.60 -10.45 14.99
C GLY A 156 -3.93 -11.71 14.41
N ARG A 157 -4.53 -12.40 13.43
CA ARG A 157 -3.82 -13.41 12.62
C ARG A 157 -4.02 -13.15 11.14
N LEU A 158 -2.91 -12.84 10.46
CA LEU A 158 -2.66 -13.06 9.04
C LEU A 158 -1.70 -14.24 8.93
#